data_AF-A0A7W6PUF3-F1
#
_entry.id   AF-A0A7W6PUF3-F1
#
_cell.length_a   1.000
_cell.length_b   1.000
_cell.length_c   1.000
_cell.angle_alpha   90.00
_cell.angle_beta   90.00
_cell.angle_gamma   90.00
#
_symmetry.space_group_name_H-M   'P 1'
#
loop_
_entity.id
_entity.type
_entity.pdbx_description
1 polymer ?
#
loop_
_entity_poly.entity_id
_entity_poly.type
_entity_poly.pdbx_seq_one_letter_code
_entity_poly.pdbx_strand_id
1 'polypeptide(L)' 'MKAVGMKNERQYTVEMISAFLAGTGGKWDWDDFTSCPLHDAQMESIRRRALAVDLPLDEEGAAVLRSLLAEADAAHGV' A
#
# COMPACT_ATOMS: atom_id res chain seq x y z
N MET A 1 7.94 3.48 17.35
CA MET A 1 8.76 3.55 16.13
C MET A 1 9.29 2.15 15.84
N LYS A 2 8.61 1.37 14.98
CA LYS A 2 9.24 0.16 14.44
C LYS A 2 10.23 0.63 13.38
N ALA A 3 11.49 0.26 13.56
CA ALA A 3 12.53 0.52 12.58
C ALA A 3 12.11 -0.13 11.25
N VAL A 4 11.73 0.67 10.25
CA VAL A 4 11.77 0.27 8.84
C VAL A 4 13.25 0.23 8.45
N GLY A 5 13.96 -0.73 9.03
CA GLY A 5 15.29 -1.09 8.61
C GLY A 5 15.16 -1.83 7.28
N MET A 6 15.36 -1.11 6.17
CA MET A 6 15.61 -1.65 4.84
C MET A 6 14.61 -2.73 4.37
N LYS A 7 13.30 -2.53 4.56
CA LYS A 7 12.31 -3.25 3.75
C LYS A 7 12.27 -2.58 2.38
N ASN A 8 12.40 -3.37 1.32
CA ASN A 8 12.14 -2.93 -0.06
C ASN A 8 10.76 -2.25 -0.08
N GLU A 9 10.67 -0.98 -0.49
CA GLU A 9 9.41 -0.21 -0.48
C GLU A 9 8.31 -0.89 -1.31
N ARG A 10 8.68 -1.71 -2.30
CA ARG A 10 7.78 -2.64 -3.00
C ARG A 10 7.14 -3.63 -2.04
N GLN A 11 7.97 -4.35 -1.28
CA GLN A 11 7.48 -5.36 -0.33
C GLN A 11 6.62 -4.71 0.76
N TYR A 12 7.03 -3.53 1.24
CA TYR A 12 6.23 -2.76 2.18
C TYR A 12 4.85 -2.42 1.58
N THR A 13 4.80 -1.84 0.39
CA THR A 13 3.55 -1.51 -0.30
C THR A 13 2.64 -2.73 -0.51
N VAL A 14 3.20 -3.85 -0.95
CA VAL A 14 2.47 -5.13 -1.11
C VAL A 14 1.91 -5.63 0.23
N GLU A 15 2.72 -5.61 1.30
CA GLU A 15 2.32 -6.02 2.65
C GLU A 15 1.17 -5.16 3.18
N MET A 16 1.27 -3.83 3.03
CA MET A 16 0.25 -2.89 3.52
C MET A 16 -1.08 -3.03 2.78
N ILE A 17 -1.07 -3.07 1.45
CA ILE A 17 -2.31 -3.19 0.65
C ILE A 17 -2.96 -4.55 0.84
N SER A 18 -2.18 -5.64 0.86
CA SER A 18 -2.72 -6.99 1.07
C SER A 18 -3.29 -7.17 2.48
N ALA A 19 -2.63 -6.65 3.52
CA ALA A 19 -3.11 -6.73 4.90
C ALA A 19 -4.40 -5.90 5.11
N PHE A 20 -4.51 -4.75 4.47
CA PHE A 20 -5.73 -3.94 4.52
C PHE A 20 -6.91 -4.65 3.85
N LEU A 21 -6.71 -5.19 2.63
CA LEU A 21 -7.72 -5.96 1.92
C LEU A 21 -8.16 -7.22 2.67
N ALA A 22 -7.24 -7.88 3.39
CA ALA A 22 -7.54 -9.07 4.17
C ALA A 22 -8.12 -8.76 5.57
N GLY A 23 -8.12 -7.50 6.01
CA GLY A 23 -8.50 -7.11 7.36
C GLY A 23 -7.56 -7.65 8.45
N THR A 24 -6.32 -7.99 8.09
CA THR A 24 -5.30 -8.56 8.99
C THR A 24 -4.27 -7.55 9.47
N GLY A 25 -4.29 -6.33 8.92
CA GLY A 25 -3.43 -5.23 9.33
C GLY A 25 -3.73 -4.73 10.74
N GLY A 26 -2.73 -4.10 11.37
CA GLY A 26 -2.90 -3.38 12.62
C GLY A 26 -3.83 -2.18 12.48
N LYS A 27 -4.39 -1.74 13.62
CA LYS A 27 -5.36 -0.63 13.68
C LYS A 27 -4.90 0.63 12.94
N TRP A 28 -3.60 0.92 12.97
CA TRP A 28 -3.01 2.16 12.43
C TRP A 28 -2.15 1.91 11.19
N ASP A 29 -2.04 0.67 10.74
CA ASP A 29 -1.12 0.28 9.68
C ASP A 29 -1.48 0.99 8.35
N TRP A 30 -2.77 1.07 8.02
CA TRP A 30 -3.23 1.78 6.82
C TRP A 30 -2.99 3.29 6.88
N ASP A 31 -3.24 3.90 8.04
CA ASP A 31 -3.01 5.33 8.26
C ASP A 31 -1.51 5.66 8.17
N ASP A 32 -0.65 4.83 8.78
CA ASP A 32 0.80 4.96 8.72
C ASP A 32 1.31 4.86 7.26
N PHE A 33 0.81 3.88 6.50
CA PHE A 33 1.18 3.68 5.10
C PHE A 33 0.76 4.86 4.22
N THR A 34 -0.46 5.35 4.38
CA THR A 34 -1.00 6.43 3.54
C THR A 34 -0.51 7.82 3.97
N SER A 35 0.05 7.98 5.16
CA SER A 35 0.58 9.26 5.67
C SER A 35 2.06 9.50 5.39
N CYS A 36 2.83 8.45 5.08
CA CYS A 36 4.28 8.55 4.87
C CYS A 36 4.65 8.45 3.38
N PRO A 37 5.35 9.44 2.80
CA PRO A 37 5.88 9.33 1.44
C PRO A 37 6.90 8.19 1.30
N LEU A 38 6.95 7.59 0.12
CA LEU A 38 7.94 6.59 -0.28
C LEU A 38 9.00 7.21 -1.20
N HIS A 39 10.21 6.65 -1.24
CA HIS A 39 11.31 7.13 -2.07
C HIS A 39 11.22 6.63 -3.51
N ASP A 40 10.79 5.39 -3.71
CA ASP A 40 10.53 4.77 -5.01
C ASP A 40 9.31 5.47 -5.64
N ALA A 41 9.53 6.08 -6.80
CA ALA A 41 8.52 6.89 -7.46
C ALA A 41 7.29 6.07 -7.89
N GLN A 42 7.46 4.79 -8.23
CA GLN A 42 6.35 3.91 -8.59
C GLN A 42 5.55 3.53 -7.34
N MET A 43 6.21 3.20 -6.23
CA MET A 43 5.52 2.89 -4.98
C MET A 43 4.84 4.11 -4.38
N GLU A 44 5.44 5.30 -4.47
CA GLU A 44 4.82 6.56 -4.07
C GLU A 44 3.57 6.87 -4.90
N SER A 45 3.60 6.60 -6.22
CA SER A 45 2.42 6.72 -7.09
C SER A 45 1.30 5.78 -6.64
N ILE A 46 1.64 4.51 -6.36
CA ILE A 46 0.69 3.51 -5.86
C ILE A 46 0.10 3.94 -4.51
N ARG A 47 0.93 4.38 -3.57
CA ARG A 47 0.50 4.87 -2.25
C ARG A 47 -0.48 6.04 -2.38
N ARG A 48 -0.21 7.01 -3.26
CA ARG A 48 -1.13 8.14 -3.50
C ARG A 48 -2.46 7.69 -4.08
N ARG A 49 -2.44 6.74 -5.01
CA ARG A 49 -3.67 6.17 -5.59
C ARG A 49 -4.46 5.36 -4.57
N ALA A 50 -3.78 4.64 -3.68
CA ALA A 50 -4.40 3.94 -2.57
C ALA A 50 -5.05 4.90 -1.56
N LEU A 51 -4.39 6.02 -1.23
CA LEU A 51 -4.94 7.08 -0.38
C LEU A 51 -6.21 7.73 -0.97
N ALA A 52 -6.34 7.75 -2.30
CA ALA A 52 -7.51 8.31 -2.98
C ALA A 52 -8.75 7.39 -2.98
N VAL A 53 -8.64 6.18 -2.44
CA VAL A 53 -9.78 5.27 -2.29
C VAL A 53 -10.60 5.68 -1.06
N ASP A 54 -11.89 5.93 -1.26
CA ASP A 54 -12.80 6.34 -0.20
C ASP A 54 -13.02 5.23 0.85
N LEU A 55 -13.19 5.64 2.10
CA LEU A 55 -13.54 4.77 3.22
C LEU A 55 -14.94 5.12 3.75
N PRO A 56 -15.77 4.13 4.14
CA PRO A 56 -15.48 2.70 4.24
C PRO A 56 -15.29 2.04 2.87
N LEU A 57 -14.37 1.06 2.81
CA LEU A 57 -14.00 0.39 1.56
C LEU A 57 -15.20 -0.36 0.98
N ASP A 58 -15.63 0.04 -0.22
CA ASP A 58 -16.65 -0.65 -1.00
C ASP A 58 -16.03 -1.61 -2.04
N GLU A 59 -16.87 -2.24 -2.87
CA GLU A 59 -16.41 -3.22 -3.86
C GLU A 59 -15.52 -2.58 -4.95
N GLU A 60 -15.83 -1.34 -5.35
CA GLU A 60 -15.07 -0.60 -6.36
C GLU A 60 -13.70 -0.22 -5.81
N GLY A 61 -13.65 0.36 -4.61
CA GLY A 61 -12.41 0.66 -3.90
C GLY A 61 -11.56 -0.58 -3.70
N ALA A 62 -12.17 -1.71 -3.32
CA ALA A 62 -11.45 -2.98 -3.18
C ALA A 62 -10.88 -3.47 -4.52
N ALA A 63 -11.59 -3.26 -5.64
CA ALA A 63 -11.08 -3.59 -6.98
C ALA A 63 -9.88 -2.72 -7.36
N VAL A 64 -9.93 -1.41 -7.06
CA VAL A 64 -8.81 -0.49 -7.26
C VAL A 64 -7.59 -0.94 -6.46
N LEU A 65 -7.75 -1.23 -5.17
CA LEU A 65 -6.66 -1.69 -4.31
C LEU A 65 -6.05 -3.02 -4.78
N ARG A 66 -6.86 -3.96 -5.29
CA ARG A 66 -6.34 -5.20 -5.90
C ARG A 66 -5.53 -4.94 -7.16
N SER A 67 -5.97 -4.00 -8.00
CA SER A 67 -5.20 -3.59 -9.19
C SER A 67 -3.87 -2.97 -8.80
N LEU A 68 -3.85 -2.12 -7.77
CA LEU A 68 -2.62 -1.49 -7.25
C LEU A 68 -1.67 -2.53 -6.64
N LEU A 69 -2.21 -3.51 -5.92
CA LEU A 69 -1.43 -4.63 -5.37
C LEU A 69 -0.74 -5.42 -6.49
N ALA A 70 -1.45 -5.74 -7.56
CA ALA A 70 -0.88 -6.43 -8.71
C ALA A 70 0.21 -5.58 -9.41
N GLU A 71 0.02 -4.26 -9.52
CA GLU A 71 1.03 -3.34 -10.06
C GLU A 71 2.30 -3.31 -9.20
N ALA A 72 2.14 -3.24 -7.88
CA ALA A 72 3.27 -3.30 -6.94
C ALA A 72 4.01 -4.64 -7.03
N ASP A 73 3.29 -5.75 -7.17
CA ASP A 73 3.91 -7.07 -7.29
C ASP A 73 4.56 -7.30 -8.66
N ALA A 74 4.08 -6.68 -9.72
CA ALA A 74 4.74 -6.74 -11.04
C ALA A 74 5.99 -5.85 -11.14
N ALA A 75 6.19 -4.92 -10.21
CA ALA A 75 7.33 -4.00 -10.23
C ALA A 75 8.64 -4.77 -10.00
N HIS A 76 9.55 -4.72 -10.97
CA HIS A 76 10.93 -5.14 -10.83
C HIS A 76 11.81 -3.89 -10.73
N GLY A 77 12.74 -3.87 -9.78
CA GLY A 77 13.67 -2.74 -9.60
C GLY A 77 14.41 -2.46 -10.91
N VAL A 78 14.26 -1.23 -11.41
CA VAL A 78 14.94 -0.73 -12.61
C VAL A 78 16.38 -0.35 -12.27
#